data_AF-A0A257UUJ9-F1
#
_entry.id   AF-A0A257UUJ9-F1
#
_cell.length_a   1.000
_cell.length_b   1.000
_cell.length_c   1.000
_cell.angle_alpha   90.00
_cell.angle_beta   90.00
_cell.angle_gamma   90.00
#
_symmetry.space_group_name_H-M   'P 1'
#
loop_
_entity.id
_entity.type
_entity.pdbx_description
1 polymer ?
#
loop_
_entity_poly.entity_id
_entity_poly.type
_entity_poly.pdbx_seq_one_letter_code
_entity_poly.pdbx_strand_id
1 'polypeptide(L)'
;MPLLDQTAGFSQVNVMKGSANQAATAGACHNFSLEWLAAMYADARPANAAARMRALGKNKGGAAMVTQTVFSNEWSRQSAAAADKGVAAWRGLQFVRDIIPYAAYTEASFLAGLNGTDVAGLIYSFWFTGSVAGAGGGAHTIAFFRKMKTGRGTTGKADNQVFAFDPNFGECLIVEGGLPAWVTDMLSQYGPCNAHWMRGFRTIA
;
A
#
# COMPACT_ATOMS: atom_id res chain seq x y z
N MET A 1 12.87 -12.55 8.49
CA MET A 1 12.19 -12.57 9.81
C MET A 1 10.77 -12.08 9.61
N PRO A 2 9.75 -12.62 10.29
CA PRO A 2 8.43 -11.97 10.33
C PRO A 2 8.58 -10.57 10.94
N LEU A 3 7.87 -9.59 10.39
CA LEU A 3 7.81 -8.25 10.97
C LEU A 3 7.16 -8.34 12.37
N LEU A 4 7.64 -7.53 13.32
CA LEU A 4 6.89 -7.26 14.54
C LEU A 4 5.45 -6.86 14.13
N ASP A 5 4.46 -7.42 14.81
CA ASP A 5 3.02 -7.12 14.61
C ASP A 5 2.36 -7.64 13.31
N GLN A 6 2.94 -8.65 12.65
CA GLN A 6 2.31 -9.31 11.50
C GLN A 6 1.00 -10.03 11.89
N THR A 7 -0.11 -9.66 11.24
CA THR A 7 -1.43 -10.29 11.42
C THR A 7 -1.73 -11.37 10.39
N ALA A 8 -1.16 -11.27 9.18
CA ALA A 8 -1.24 -12.29 8.15
C ALA A 8 -0.08 -12.18 7.15
N GLY A 9 0.53 -13.32 6.80
CA GLY A 9 1.59 -13.37 5.79
C GLY A 9 1.07 -13.31 4.35
N PHE A 10 1.83 -12.67 3.47
CA PHE A 10 1.57 -12.62 2.03
C PHE A 10 2.87 -12.42 1.26
N SER A 11 2.92 -12.88 0.02
CA SER A 11 4.03 -12.58 -0.89
C SER A 11 3.51 -12.59 -2.32
N GLN A 12 3.54 -11.43 -2.97
CA GLN A 12 3.13 -11.26 -4.37
C GLN A 12 3.94 -12.16 -5.31
N VAL A 13 5.23 -12.35 -5.03
CA VAL A 13 6.11 -13.23 -5.83
C VAL A 13 5.62 -14.67 -5.76
N ASN A 14 5.28 -15.14 -4.57
CA ASN A 14 4.75 -16.49 -4.39
C ASN A 14 3.35 -16.65 -5.00
N VAL A 15 2.48 -15.66 -4.79
CA VAL A 15 1.12 -15.64 -5.34
C VAL A 15 1.13 -15.69 -6.86
N MET A 16 2.01 -14.91 -7.50
CA MET A 16 2.09 -14.82 -8.97
C MET A 16 2.98 -15.90 -9.60
N LYS A 17 3.59 -16.79 -8.80
CA LYS A 17 4.53 -17.80 -9.29
C LYS A 17 3.95 -18.64 -10.44
N GLY A 18 4.71 -18.73 -11.53
CA GLY A 18 4.34 -19.47 -12.74
C GLY A 18 3.41 -18.71 -13.69
N SER A 19 3.20 -17.41 -13.51
CA SER A 19 2.50 -16.54 -14.46
C SER A 19 3.47 -15.98 -15.50
N ALA A 20 3.07 -15.91 -16.77
CA ALA A 20 3.93 -15.56 -17.90
C ALA A 20 4.00 -14.04 -18.23
N ASN A 21 3.64 -13.15 -17.30
CA ASN A 21 3.58 -11.69 -17.50
C ASN A 21 4.76 -11.00 -16.77
N GLN A 22 5.32 -9.91 -17.33
CA GLN A 22 6.32 -9.06 -16.68
C GLN A 22 5.92 -8.60 -15.26
N ALA A 23 4.63 -8.42 -14.96
CA ALA A 23 4.16 -8.10 -13.60
C ALA A 23 4.48 -9.22 -12.59
N ALA A 24 4.58 -10.48 -13.03
CA ALA A 24 4.97 -11.61 -12.19
C ALA A 24 6.47 -11.57 -11.81
N THR A 25 7.31 -10.90 -12.60
CA THR A 25 8.75 -10.73 -12.35
C THR A 25 9.10 -9.39 -11.70
N ALA A 26 8.41 -8.31 -12.06
CA ALA A 26 8.66 -6.96 -11.53
C ALA A 26 7.87 -6.65 -10.24
N GLY A 27 6.80 -7.41 -9.99
CA GLY A 27 5.84 -7.13 -8.93
C GLY A 27 4.61 -6.37 -9.44
N ALA A 28 3.49 -6.54 -8.73
CA ALA A 28 2.26 -5.77 -8.89
C ALA A 28 1.94 -5.04 -7.57
N CYS A 29 2.98 -4.60 -6.85
CA CYS A 29 2.91 -4.09 -5.49
C CYS A 29 1.85 -2.99 -5.34
N HIS A 30 1.87 -2.01 -6.24
CA HIS A 30 0.92 -0.91 -6.25
C HIS A 30 -0.54 -1.39 -6.36
N ASN A 31 -0.82 -2.35 -7.23
CA ASN A 31 -2.18 -2.85 -7.45
C ASN A 31 -2.66 -3.81 -6.36
N PHE A 32 -1.77 -4.61 -5.77
CA PHE A 32 -2.09 -5.36 -4.55
C PHE A 32 -2.39 -4.42 -3.39
N SER A 33 -1.64 -3.34 -3.24
CA SER A 33 -1.87 -2.32 -2.20
C SER A 33 -3.22 -1.62 -2.37
N LEU A 34 -3.62 -1.26 -3.60
CA LEU A 34 -4.95 -0.71 -3.88
C LEU A 34 -6.08 -1.72 -3.62
N GLU A 35 -5.89 -2.98 -4.00
CA GLU A 35 -6.88 -4.04 -3.77
C GLU A 35 -7.05 -4.35 -2.28
N TRP A 36 -5.95 -4.41 -1.53
CA TRP A 36 -5.97 -4.51 -0.08
C TRP A 36 -6.70 -3.32 0.54
N LEU A 37 -6.44 -2.11 0.05
CA LEU A 37 -7.06 -0.90 0.57
C LEU A 37 -8.58 -0.90 0.36
N ALA A 38 -9.05 -1.36 -0.80
CA ALA A 38 -10.48 -1.54 -1.05
C ALA A 38 -11.10 -2.58 -0.08
N ALA A 39 -10.39 -3.68 0.19
CA ALA A 39 -10.83 -4.68 1.16
C ALA A 39 -10.90 -4.14 2.60
N MET A 40 -9.98 -3.25 2.98
CA MET A 40 -9.99 -2.59 4.30
C MET A 40 -11.20 -1.67 4.49
N TYR A 41 -11.61 -0.95 3.44
CA TYR A 41 -12.84 -0.15 3.49
C TYR A 41 -14.09 -1.00 3.64
N ALA A 42 -14.12 -2.20 3.04
CA ALA A 42 -15.23 -3.13 3.21
C ALA A 42 -15.24 -3.76 4.62
N ASP A 43 -14.06 -4.14 5.14
CA ASP A 43 -13.93 -4.74 6.46
C ASP A 43 -12.51 -4.64 7.02
N ALA A 44 -12.31 -3.69 7.94
CA ALA A 44 -11.03 -3.47 8.63
C ALA A 44 -10.84 -4.29 9.92
N ARG A 45 -11.66 -5.32 10.19
CA ARG A 45 -11.49 -6.12 11.41
C ARG A 45 -10.17 -6.91 11.34
N PRO A 46 -9.32 -6.89 12.40
CA PRO A 46 -8.05 -7.63 12.42
C PRO A 46 -8.24 -9.14 12.20
N ALA A 47 -9.31 -9.72 12.75
CA ALA A 47 -9.64 -11.14 12.59
C ALA A 47 -9.80 -11.59 11.12
N ASN A 48 -10.00 -10.65 10.19
CA ASN A 48 -10.20 -10.93 8.76
C ASN A 48 -8.93 -10.75 7.92
N ALA A 49 -7.77 -10.47 8.52
CA ALA A 49 -6.50 -10.30 7.81
C ALA A 49 -6.17 -11.50 6.91
N ALA A 50 -6.25 -12.71 7.45
CA ALA A 50 -5.99 -13.93 6.67
C ALA A 50 -7.00 -14.14 5.52
N ALA A 51 -8.25 -13.73 5.70
CA ALA A 51 -9.27 -13.79 4.65
C ALA A 51 -8.95 -12.78 3.53
N ARG A 52 -8.53 -11.55 3.88
CA ARG A 52 -8.05 -10.56 2.91
C ARG A 52 -6.87 -11.08 2.10
N MET A 53 -5.84 -11.66 2.75
CA MET A 53 -4.68 -12.22 2.04
C MET A 53 -5.07 -13.35 1.07
N ARG A 54 -5.99 -14.23 1.46
CA ARG A 54 -6.52 -15.28 0.57
C ARG A 54 -7.27 -14.70 -0.63
N ALA A 55 -8.05 -13.65 -0.43
CA ALA A 55 -8.77 -12.98 -1.51
C ALA A 55 -7.81 -12.36 -2.53
N LEU A 56 -6.79 -11.63 -2.06
CA LEU A 56 -5.73 -11.06 -2.90
C LEU A 56 -4.98 -12.15 -3.69
N GLY A 57 -4.75 -13.31 -3.08
CA GLY A 57 -4.07 -14.44 -3.72
C GLY A 57 -4.91 -15.20 -4.76
N LYS A 58 -6.21 -14.94 -4.85
CA LYS A 58 -7.11 -15.69 -5.74
C LYS A 58 -6.66 -15.58 -7.20
N ASN A 59 -6.81 -16.67 -7.95
CA ASN A 59 -6.41 -16.74 -9.36
C ASN A 59 -4.96 -16.27 -9.60
N LYS A 60 -4.05 -16.56 -8.65
CA LYS A 60 -2.64 -16.14 -8.68
C LYS A 60 -2.46 -14.61 -8.78
N GLY A 61 -3.36 -13.84 -8.16
CA GLY A 61 -3.32 -12.38 -8.23
C GLY A 61 -3.68 -11.82 -9.61
N GLY A 62 -4.49 -12.55 -10.39
CA GLY A 62 -4.85 -12.20 -11.77
C GLY A 62 -5.35 -10.77 -11.96
N ALA A 63 -6.19 -10.28 -11.04
CA ALA A 63 -6.70 -8.91 -11.07
C ALA A 63 -5.57 -7.88 -10.90
N ALA A 64 -4.69 -8.07 -9.91
CA ALA A 64 -3.53 -7.22 -9.68
C ALA A 64 -2.57 -7.22 -10.89
N MET A 65 -2.34 -8.38 -11.53
CA MET A 65 -1.51 -8.46 -12.74
C MET A 65 -2.08 -7.64 -13.90
N VAL A 66 -3.37 -7.80 -14.22
CA VAL A 66 -4.03 -7.08 -15.32
C VAL A 66 -4.00 -5.59 -15.07
N THR A 67 -4.37 -5.17 -13.86
CA THR A 67 -4.41 -3.75 -13.49
C THR A 67 -3.02 -3.13 -13.40
N GLN A 68 -1.97 -3.90 -13.10
CA GLN A 68 -0.58 -3.43 -13.18
C GLN A 68 -0.18 -3.09 -14.60
N THR A 69 -0.56 -3.90 -15.59
CA THR A 69 -0.32 -3.59 -17.00
C THR A 69 -1.06 -2.32 -17.43
N VAL A 70 -2.33 -2.17 -17.04
CA VAL A 70 -3.12 -0.96 -17.32
C VAL A 70 -2.49 0.28 -16.68
N PHE A 71 -2.08 0.17 -15.41
CA PHE A 71 -1.43 1.24 -14.68
C PHE A 71 -0.14 1.71 -15.37
N SER A 72 0.74 0.77 -15.75
CA SER A 72 1.98 1.10 -16.46
C SER A 72 1.72 1.79 -17.80
N ASN A 73 0.74 1.29 -18.58
CA ASN A 73 0.38 1.90 -19.87
C ASN A 73 -0.15 3.32 -19.71
N GLU A 74 -1.04 3.55 -18.74
CA GLU A 74 -1.62 4.88 -18.53
C GLU A 74 -0.64 5.87 -17.92
N TRP A 75 0.29 5.41 -17.07
CA TRP A 75 1.38 6.25 -16.60
C TRP A 75 2.23 6.73 -17.78
N SER A 76 2.67 5.82 -18.66
CA SER A 76 3.49 6.17 -19.82
C SER A 76 2.78 7.08 -20.82
N ARG A 77 1.45 6.99 -20.94
CA ARG A 77 0.66 7.81 -21.87
C ARG A 77 0.35 9.20 -21.34
N GLN A 78 0.11 9.32 -20.03
CA GLN A 78 -0.46 10.53 -19.44
C GLN A 78 0.33 11.00 -18.23
N SER A 79 0.09 10.36 -17.08
CA SER A 79 0.70 10.70 -15.80
C SER A 79 0.38 9.61 -14.78
N ALA A 80 1.18 9.56 -13.71
CA ALA A 80 0.87 8.71 -12.57
C ALA A 80 -0.54 8.98 -12.01
N ALA A 81 -0.93 10.24 -11.83
CA ALA A 81 -2.25 10.60 -11.31
C ALA A 81 -3.41 10.09 -12.19
N ALA A 82 -3.26 10.08 -13.51
CA ALA A 82 -4.24 9.50 -14.42
C ALA A 82 -4.29 7.96 -14.28
N ALA A 83 -3.13 7.32 -14.18
CA ALA A 83 -3.03 5.88 -13.96
C ALA A 83 -3.72 5.45 -12.67
N ASP A 84 -3.43 6.10 -11.53
CA ASP A 84 -4.07 5.85 -10.24
C ASP A 84 -5.58 6.01 -10.30
N LYS A 85 -6.08 7.11 -10.88
CA LYS A 85 -7.52 7.36 -10.99
C LYS A 85 -8.23 6.20 -11.70
N GLY A 86 -7.66 5.72 -12.80
CA GLY A 86 -8.23 4.60 -13.57
C GLY A 86 -8.27 3.31 -12.75
N VAL A 87 -7.13 2.87 -12.22
CA VAL A 87 -7.04 1.57 -11.53
C VAL A 87 -7.65 1.57 -10.13
N ALA A 88 -7.72 2.72 -9.46
CA ALA A 88 -8.42 2.88 -8.18
C ALA A 88 -9.94 2.82 -8.38
N ALA A 89 -10.48 3.46 -9.43
CA ALA A 89 -11.91 3.47 -9.71
C ALA A 89 -12.47 2.06 -9.95
N TRP A 90 -11.70 1.18 -10.58
CA TRP A 90 -12.08 -0.23 -10.78
C TRP A 90 -12.30 -1.00 -9.46
N ARG A 91 -11.77 -0.49 -8.36
CA ARG A 91 -11.87 -1.06 -7.01
C ARG A 91 -12.84 -0.29 -6.12
N GLY A 92 -13.62 0.63 -6.69
CA GLY A 92 -14.50 1.51 -5.93
C GLY A 92 -13.74 2.55 -5.09
N LEU A 93 -12.49 2.86 -5.45
CA LEU A 93 -11.67 3.87 -4.77
C LEU A 93 -11.54 5.15 -5.60
N GLN A 94 -11.48 6.28 -4.91
CA GLN A 94 -11.24 7.60 -5.47
C GLN A 94 -9.92 8.16 -4.92
N PHE A 95 -9.01 8.55 -5.82
CA PHE A 95 -7.86 9.37 -5.45
C PHE A 95 -8.32 10.74 -4.94
N VAL A 96 -7.87 11.12 -3.75
CA VAL A 96 -8.21 12.38 -3.11
C VAL A 96 -7.16 13.44 -3.41
N ARG A 97 -5.92 13.18 -2.98
CA ARG A 97 -4.77 14.08 -3.12
C ARG A 97 -3.47 13.38 -2.71
N ASP A 98 -2.36 14.01 -3.04
CA ASP A 98 -1.07 13.67 -2.46
C ASP A 98 -1.04 14.14 -0.99
N ILE A 99 -0.71 13.22 -0.07
CA ILE A 99 -0.45 13.51 1.34
C ILE A 99 1.00 13.97 1.50
N ILE A 100 1.90 13.32 0.78
CA ILE A 100 3.29 13.73 0.59
C ILE A 100 3.48 13.72 -0.91
N PRO A 101 3.76 14.85 -1.60
CA PRO A 101 4.16 14.88 -3.01
C PRO A 101 5.47 14.11 -3.25
N TYR A 102 5.80 13.77 -4.49
CA TYR A 102 7.07 13.10 -4.80
C TYR A 102 8.25 13.98 -4.33
N ALA A 103 9.01 13.49 -3.35
CA ALA A 103 10.04 14.24 -2.67
C ALA A 103 11.19 13.34 -2.19
N ALA A 104 12.29 13.96 -1.75
CA ALA A 104 13.37 13.24 -1.08
C ALA A 104 12.87 12.60 0.22
N TYR A 105 13.31 11.37 0.48
CA TYR A 105 12.88 10.63 1.67
C TYR A 105 13.41 11.27 2.95
N THR A 106 12.50 11.52 3.90
CA THR A 106 12.86 11.66 5.32
C THR A 106 11.82 10.91 6.17
N GLU A 107 12.28 10.20 7.20
CA GLU A 107 11.37 9.49 8.12
C GLU A 107 10.39 10.45 8.79
N ALA A 108 10.84 11.67 9.14
CA ALA A 108 10.01 12.71 9.71
C ALA A 108 8.83 13.08 8.81
N SER A 109 9.06 13.28 7.51
CA SER A 109 7.98 13.59 6.55
C SER A 109 7.03 12.41 6.35
N PHE A 110 7.55 11.18 6.34
CA PHE A 110 6.71 9.97 6.28
C PHE A 110 5.77 9.89 7.50
N LEU A 111 6.33 10.00 8.70
CA LEU A 111 5.57 9.93 9.95
C LEU A 111 4.57 11.09 10.05
N ALA A 112 4.96 12.31 9.64
CA ALA A 112 4.08 13.46 9.61
C ALA A 112 2.91 13.27 8.63
N GLY A 113 3.16 12.75 7.43
CA GLY A 113 2.11 12.48 6.45
C GLY A 113 1.13 11.40 6.94
N LEU A 114 1.66 10.29 7.47
CA LEU A 114 0.85 9.18 7.97
C LEU A 114 0.05 9.56 9.24
N ASN A 115 0.60 10.39 10.13
CA ASN A 115 -0.06 10.82 11.36
C ASN A 115 -0.97 12.05 11.18
N GLY A 116 -0.68 12.92 10.22
CA GLY A 116 -1.37 14.20 10.03
C GLY A 116 -2.51 14.17 9.02
N THR A 117 -2.68 13.07 8.28
CA THR A 117 -3.74 12.96 7.27
C THR A 117 -5.15 12.86 7.88
N ASP A 118 -6.13 13.40 7.15
CA ASP A 118 -7.57 13.20 7.38
C ASP A 118 -8.17 12.08 6.51
N VAL A 119 -7.35 11.44 5.66
CA VAL A 119 -7.75 10.36 4.76
C VAL A 119 -7.44 9.01 5.40
N ALA A 120 -8.44 8.13 5.48
CA ALA A 120 -8.32 6.80 6.08
C ALA A 120 -7.36 5.89 5.32
N GLY A 121 -7.43 5.91 3.99
CA GLY A 121 -6.70 5.01 3.11
C GLY A 121 -5.53 5.66 2.40
N LEU A 122 -4.36 5.04 2.47
CA LEU A 122 -3.12 5.59 1.93
C LEU A 122 -2.38 4.54 1.11
N ILE A 123 -1.79 4.99 0.01
CA ILE A 123 -0.78 4.24 -0.74
C ILE A 123 0.55 5.00 -0.58
N TYR A 124 1.59 4.28 -0.19
CA TYR A 124 2.93 4.82 0.00
C TYR A 124 3.90 4.14 -0.95
N SER A 125 4.51 4.93 -1.84
CA SER A 125 5.54 4.46 -2.76
C SER A 125 6.90 5.03 -2.35
N PHE A 126 7.94 4.22 -2.39
CA PHE A 126 9.29 4.64 -2.04
C PHE A 126 10.32 4.02 -2.98
N TRP A 127 11.40 4.77 -3.20
CA TRP A 127 12.51 4.40 -4.05
C TRP A 127 13.73 4.12 -3.18
N PHE A 128 14.44 3.05 -3.50
CA PHE A 128 15.54 2.52 -2.70
C PHE A 128 16.63 1.93 -3.59
N THR A 129 17.85 1.85 -3.05
CA THR A 129 19.03 1.38 -3.79
C THR A 129 19.30 -0.12 -3.64
N GLY A 130 18.63 -0.80 -2.72
CA GLY A 130 18.69 -2.25 -2.56
C GLY A 130 17.97 -3.02 -3.67
N SER A 131 18.05 -4.35 -3.62
CA SER A 131 17.35 -5.24 -4.53
C SER A 131 16.48 -6.21 -3.72
N VAL A 132 15.17 -6.07 -3.83
CA VAL A 132 14.19 -6.94 -3.16
C VAL A 132 13.35 -7.66 -4.21
N ALA A 133 13.13 -8.96 -4.04
CA ALA A 133 12.28 -9.74 -4.94
C ALA A 133 10.85 -9.17 -4.96
N GLY A 134 10.29 -8.96 -6.16
CA GLY A 134 9.01 -8.26 -6.32
C GLY A 134 9.09 -6.74 -6.27
N ALA A 135 10.30 -6.17 -6.24
CA ALA A 135 10.59 -4.73 -6.33
C ALA A 135 11.94 -4.47 -7.04
N GLY A 136 12.26 -5.23 -8.09
CA GLY A 136 13.57 -5.25 -8.75
C GLY A 136 13.98 -3.97 -9.50
N GLY A 137 13.13 -2.94 -9.52
CA GLY A 137 13.39 -1.64 -10.16
C GLY A 137 13.82 -0.54 -9.19
N GLY A 138 14.09 -0.85 -7.91
CA GLY A 138 14.42 0.15 -6.90
C GLY A 138 13.24 1.04 -6.51
N ALA A 139 12.02 0.53 -6.68
CA ALA A 139 10.78 1.18 -6.26
C ALA A 139 9.80 0.14 -5.72
N HIS A 140 9.11 0.46 -4.63
CA HIS A 140 8.10 -0.41 -4.03
C HIS A 140 6.90 0.40 -3.56
N THR A 141 5.77 -0.27 -3.40
CA THR A 141 4.53 0.35 -2.90
C THR A 141 3.90 -0.52 -1.83
N ILE A 142 3.50 0.12 -0.73
CA ILE A 142 2.77 -0.47 0.39
C ILE A 142 1.50 0.36 0.66
N ALA A 143 0.57 -0.17 1.45
CA ALA A 143 -0.64 0.52 1.84
C ALA A 143 -0.73 0.72 3.35
N PHE A 144 -1.42 1.79 3.75
CA PHE A 144 -1.84 2.00 5.14
C PHE A 144 -3.33 2.28 5.21
N PHE A 145 -3.95 1.86 6.32
CA PHE A 145 -5.32 2.18 6.63
C PHE A 145 -5.46 2.58 8.10
N ARG A 146 -6.19 3.67 8.36
CA ARG A 146 -6.57 4.10 9.70
C ARG A 146 -8.06 4.34 9.76
N LYS A 147 -8.69 3.90 10.86
CA LYS A 147 -10.09 4.24 11.10
C LYS A 147 -10.19 5.72 11.45
N MET A 148 -11.11 6.42 10.79
CA MET A 148 -11.37 7.84 11.01
C MET A 148 -12.72 8.02 11.69
N LYS A 149 -12.80 8.92 12.67
CA LYS A 149 -14.05 9.41 13.24
C LYS A 149 -14.70 10.35 12.24
N THR A 150 -15.97 10.13 11.97
CA THR A 150 -16.83 11.07 11.26
C THR A 150 -17.80 11.69 12.27
N GLY A 151 -17.54 12.94 12.68
CA GLY A 151 -18.43 13.73 13.54
C GLY A 151 -18.73 15.10 12.91
N ARG A 152 -19.76 15.81 13.41
CA ARG A 152 -20.09 17.18 12.95
C ARG A 152 -18.86 18.10 13.08
N GLY A 153 -18.19 18.36 11.97
CA GLY A 153 -17.08 19.32 11.87
C GLY A 153 -15.71 18.85 12.34
N THR A 154 -15.55 17.58 12.76
CA THR A 154 -14.23 17.03 13.13
C THR A 154 -13.98 15.69 12.43
N THR A 155 -12.94 15.64 11.60
CA THR A 155 -12.32 14.42 11.09
C THR A 155 -11.06 14.17 11.89
N GLY A 156 -10.97 13.02 12.54
CA GLY A 156 -9.81 12.65 13.36
C GLY A 156 -9.68 11.14 13.48
N LYS A 157 -8.60 10.65 14.06
CA LYS A 157 -8.37 9.20 14.23
C LYS A 157 -9.39 8.59 15.18
N ALA A 158 -9.93 7.42 14.83
CA ALA A 158 -10.89 6.68 15.64
C ALA A 158 -10.21 5.94 16.79
N ASP A 159 -9.04 5.39 16.53
CA ASP A 159 -8.19 4.65 17.44
C ASP A 159 -6.71 4.97 17.16
N ASN A 160 -5.82 4.44 18.00
CA ASN A 160 -4.36 4.58 17.86
C ASN A 160 -3.77 3.41 17.07
N GLN A 161 -4.52 2.85 16.13
CA GLN A 161 -4.12 1.69 15.34
C GLN A 161 -3.86 2.06 13.88
N VAL A 162 -2.83 1.46 13.32
CA VAL A 162 -2.44 1.62 11.91
C VAL A 162 -2.36 0.23 11.30
N PHE A 163 -3.20 -0.04 10.32
CA PHE A 163 -3.04 -1.20 9.49
C PHE A 163 -2.02 -0.88 8.41
N ALA A 164 -1.07 -1.77 8.20
CA ALA A 164 -0.09 -1.67 7.12
C ALA A 164 -0.13 -2.94 6.29
N PHE A 165 0.05 -2.82 4.98
CA PHE A 165 0.17 -3.95 4.09
C PHE A 165 1.32 -3.76 3.13
N ASP A 166 2.28 -4.68 3.22
CA ASP A 166 3.36 -4.82 2.27
C ASP A 166 3.10 -6.05 1.39
N PRO A 167 2.97 -5.91 0.06
CA PRO A 167 2.72 -7.04 -0.81
C PRO A 167 3.86 -8.08 -0.86
N ASN A 168 5.03 -7.82 -0.28
CA ASN A 168 6.09 -8.81 -0.11
C ASN A 168 6.04 -9.57 1.21
N PHE A 169 5.38 -9.04 2.25
CA PHE A 169 5.41 -9.59 3.61
C PHE A 169 4.02 -9.85 4.21
N GLY A 170 3.00 -9.09 3.82
CA GLY A 170 1.63 -9.22 4.31
C GLY A 170 1.15 -8.05 5.14
N GLU A 171 0.14 -8.33 5.96
CA GLU A 171 -0.55 -7.34 6.76
C GLU A 171 0.01 -7.29 8.19
N CYS A 172 0.12 -6.08 8.72
CA CYS A 172 0.50 -5.77 10.11
C CYS A 172 -0.55 -4.86 10.76
N LEU A 173 -0.70 -5.00 12.08
CA LEU A 173 -1.50 -4.08 12.90
C LEU A 173 -0.61 -3.41 13.93
N ILE A 174 -0.31 -2.14 13.70
CA ILE A 174 0.69 -1.38 14.45
C ILE A 174 -0.03 -0.47 15.43
N VAL A 175 0.41 -0.44 16.69
CA VAL A 175 0.01 0.59 17.64
C VAL A 175 0.82 1.85 17.36
N GLU A 176 0.17 3.01 17.30
CA GLU A 176 0.76 4.27 16.82
C GLU A 176 2.10 4.64 17.50
N GLY A 177 2.26 4.33 18.79
CA GLY A 177 3.52 4.55 19.51
C GLY A 177 4.70 3.69 19.03
N GLY A 178 4.44 2.54 18.42
CA GLY A 178 5.44 1.65 17.82
C GLY A 178 5.72 1.93 16.34
N LEU A 179 5.00 2.86 15.72
CA LEU A 179 5.10 3.14 14.29
C LEU A 179 6.52 3.55 13.84
N PRO A 180 7.28 4.41 14.56
CA PRO A 180 8.64 4.76 14.15
C PRO A 180 9.59 3.55 14.09
N ALA A 181 9.53 2.68 15.10
CA ALA A 181 10.34 1.46 15.14
C ALA A 181 9.94 0.51 14.00
N TRP A 182 8.64 0.32 13.78
CA TRP A 182 8.15 -0.52 12.68
C TRP A 182 8.62 0.00 11.30
N VAL A 183 8.62 1.32 11.09
CA VAL A 183 9.10 1.94 9.84
C VAL A 183 10.59 1.68 9.64
N THR A 184 11.39 1.84 10.69
CA THR A 184 12.83 1.54 10.66
C THR A 184 13.06 0.08 10.26
N ASP A 185 12.35 -0.85 10.90
CA ASP A 185 12.48 -2.28 10.63
C ASP A 185 12.02 -2.64 9.21
N MET A 186 10.92 -2.07 8.75
CA MET A 186 10.41 -2.28 7.40
C MET A 186 11.38 -1.79 6.34
N LEU A 187 11.88 -0.55 6.45
CA LEU A 187 12.81 0.02 5.48
C LEU A 187 14.16 -0.70 5.47
N SER A 188 14.60 -1.26 6.61
CA SER A 188 15.81 -2.09 6.66
C SER A 188 15.76 -3.31 5.72
N GLN A 189 14.57 -3.79 5.37
CA GLN A 189 14.40 -4.89 4.40
C GLN A 189 14.68 -4.46 2.95
N TYR A 190 14.54 -3.17 2.65
CA TYR A 190 14.69 -2.60 1.31
C TYR A 190 16.04 -1.87 1.12
N GLY A 191 16.64 -1.39 2.21
CA GLY A 191 17.87 -0.60 2.19
C GLY A 191 17.60 0.90 2.08
N PRO A 192 18.64 1.71 1.78
CA PRO A 192 18.53 3.17 1.80
C PRO A 192 17.47 3.68 0.83
N CYS A 193 16.51 4.46 1.37
CA CYS A 193 15.48 5.13 0.58
C CYS A 193 15.93 6.55 0.24
N ASN A 194 15.78 6.94 -1.04
CA ASN A 194 16.19 8.25 -1.53
C ASN A 194 15.01 9.15 -1.87
N ALA A 195 13.88 8.60 -2.29
CA ALA A 195 12.68 9.34 -2.61
C ALA A 195 11.43 8.58 -2.18
N HIS A 196 10.34 9.32 -2.00
CA HIS A 196 9.07 8.73 -1.63
C HIS A 196 7.87 9.57 -2.07
N TRP A 197 6.69 8.96 -1.92
CA TRP A 197 5.42 9.53 -2.28
C TRP A 197 4.30 8.90 -1.46
N MET A 198 3.32 9.70 -1.00
CA MET A 198 2.16 9.19 -0.27
C MET A 198 0.88 9.81 -0.80
N ARG A 199 -0.12 8.97 -1.06
CA ARG A 199 -1.37 9.35 -1.70
C ARG A 199 -2.59 8.88 -0.92
N GLY A 200 -3.57 9.76 -0.80
CA GLY A 200 -4.82 9.49 -0.11
C GLY A 200 -5.92 8.97 -1.05
N PHE A 201 -6.62 7.94 -0.61
CA PHE A 201 -7.77 7.35 -1.29
C PHE A 201 -8.94 7.17 -0.34
N ARG A 202 -10.16 7.28 -0.88
CA ARG A 202 -11.42 6.99 -0.21
C ARG A 202 -12.32 6.11 -1.06
N THR A 203 -13.38 5.54 -0.51
CA THR A 203 -14.41 4.87 -1.33
C THR A 203 -15.19 5.87 -2.18
N ILE A 204 -15.58 5.45 -3.38
CA ILE A 204 -16.60 6.14 -4.18
C ILE A 204 -17.94 5.87 -3.51
N ALA A 205 -18.68 6.93 -3.20
CA ALA A 205 -20.04 6.86 -2.64
C ALA A 205 -21.08 6.64 -3.74
#